data_AF-A0A376SBZ2-F1
#
_entry.id   AF-A0A376SBZ2-F1
#
_cell.length_a   1.000
_cell.length_b   1.000
_cell.length_c   1.000
_cell.angle_alpha   90.00
_cell.angle_beta   90.00
_cell.angle_gamma   90.00
#
_symmetry.space_group_name_H-M   'P 1'
#
loop_
_entity.id
_entity.type
_entity.pdbx_description
1 polymer ?
#
loop_
_entity_poly.entity_id
_entity_poly.type
_entity_poly.pdbx_seq_one_letter_code
_entity_poly.pdbx_strand_id
1 'polypeptide(L)'
;MAELTALHTLTAQMKREGIRRLLVLSGEEGWCFDHALKLRDALPGDWLLISPQPDAENHCSPSALQTLLGREFRHAVFDARHGFDAAAFAALSGTLKAGSWLVLFTPCMGRVGKPT
;
A
#
# COMPACT_ATOMS: atom_id res chain seq x y z
N MET A 1 18.96 3.95 -9.16
CA MET A 1 19.30 5.30 -8.64
C MET A 1 18.31 6.36 -9.12
N ALA A 2 18.10 6.56 -10.43
CA ALA A 2 17.21 7.60 -10.97
C ALA A 2 15.74 7.47 -10.49
N GLU A 3 15.19 6.25 -10.45
CA GLU A 3 13.81 6.00 -9.99
C GLU A 3 13.59 6.36 -8.52
N LEU A 4 14.60 6.14 -7.67
CA LEU A 4 14.54 6.47 -6.26
C LEU A 4 14.52 7.99 -6.05
N THR A 5 15.37 8.70 -6.78
CA THR A 5 15.41 10.17 -6.76
C THR A 5 14.08 10.75 -7.24
N ALA A 6 13.51 10.23 -8.33
CA ALA A 6 12.21 10.64 -8.84
C ALA A 6 11.10 10.42 -7.79
N LEU A 7 11.12 9.28 -7.09
CA LEU A 7 10.17 8.96 -6.03
C LEU A 7 10.27 9.92 -4.84
N HIS A 8 11.49 10.27 -4.41
CA HIS A 8 11.70 11.26 -3.35
C HIS A 8 11.16 12.64 -3.74
N THR A 9 11.48 13.12 -4.95
CA THR A 9 10.99 14.39 -5.47
C THR A 9 9.46 14.40 -5.52
N LEU A 10 8.86 13.32 -6.01
CA LEU A 10 7.41 13.18 -6.11
C LEU A 10 6.75 13.15 -4.74
N THR A 11 7.35 12.46 -3.77
CA THR A 11 6.88 12.41 -2.38
C THR A 11 6.92 13.79 -1.72
N ALA A 12 8.00 14.55 -1.94
CA ALA A 12 8.11 15.92 -1.46
C ALA A 12 7.06 16.86 -2.08
N GLN A 13 6.78 16.69 -3.38
CA GLN A 13 5.70 17.41 -4.05
C GLN A 13 4.33 17.06 -3.47
N MET A 14 4.03 15.78 -3.28
CA MET A 14 2.76 15.32 -2.70
C MET A 14 2.50 15.92 -1.32
N LYS A 15 3.55 16.00 -0.50
CA LYS A 15 3.46 16.60 0.84
C LYS A 15 3.15 18.09 0.77
N ARG A 16 3.75 18.83 -0.18
CA ARG A 16 3.48 20.26 -0.38
C ARG A 16 2.08 20.54 -0.91
N GLU A 17 1.58 19.68 -1.80
CA GLU A 17 0.27 19.81 -2.42
C GLU A 17 -0.87 19.23 -1.57
N GLY A 18 -0.55 18.59 -0.44
CA GLY A 18 -1.58 18.01 0.42
C GLY A 18 -2.23 16.74 -0.14
N ILE A 19 -1.62 16.11 -1.15
CA ILE A 19 -2.21 14.97 -1.86
C ILE A 19 -1.59 13.63 -1.43
N ARG A 20 -2.31 12.56 -1.72
CA ARG A 20 -1.88 11.16 -1.59
C ARG A 20 -2.01 10.46 -2.94
N ARG A 21 -1.11 9.53 -3.25
CA ARG A 21 -1.10 8.80 -4.52
C ARG A 21 -1.16 7.31 -4.31
N LEU A 22 -1.82 6.63 -5.24
CA LEU A 22 -1.88 5.17 -5.34
C LEU A 22 -0.74 4.69 -6.24
N LEU A 23 0.02 3.71 -5.78
CA LEU A 23 1.02 2.98 -6.56
C LEU A 23 0.55 1.53 -6.69
N VAL A 24 0.35 1.05 -7.91
CA VAL A 24 -0.09 -0.33 -8.15
C VAL A 24 1.11 -1.18 -8.53
N LEU A 25 1.36 -2.25 -7.77
CA LEU A 25 2.32 -3.28 -8.12
C LEU A 25 1.54 -4.52 -8.57
N SER A 26 1.73 -4.89 -9.84
CA SER A 26 1.13 -6.08 -10.43
C SER A 26 2.25 -6.97 -10.94
N GLY A 27 2.37 -8.17 -10.38
CA GLY A 27 3.46 -9.05 -10.71
C GLY A 27 3.50 -10.27 -9.81
N GLU A 28 4.64 -10.96 -9.84
CA GLU A 28 4.91 -12.07 -8.94
C GLU A 28 4.98 -11.62 -7.49
N GLU A 29 4.67 -12.53 -6.57
CA GLU A 29 4.62 -12.25 -5.13
C GLU A 29 5.95 -11.72 -4.59
N GLY A 30 7.05 -12.42 -4.85
CA GLY A 30 8.38 -11.98 -4.43
C GLY A 30 8.75 -10.63 -5.04
N TRP A 31 8.42 -10.42 -6.31
CA TRP A 31 8.69 -9.14 -6.99
C TRP A 31 7.93 -7.97 -6.35
N CYS A 32 6.65 -8.13 -6.02
CA CYS A 32 5.85 -7.09 -5.36
C CYS A 32 6.41 -6.77 -3.97
N PHE A 33 6.76 -7.81 -3.21
CA PHE A 33 7.31 -7.66 -1.87
C PHE A 33 8.68 -6.96 -1.89
N ASP A 34 9.59 -7.37 -2.78
CA ASP A 34 10.90 -6.75 -2.95
C ASP A 34 10.80 -5.26 -3.31
N HIS A 35 9.83 -4.91 -4.16
CA HIS A 35 9.59 -3.51 -4.52
C HIS A 35 9.02 -2.72 -3.33
N ALA A 36 8.10 -3.30 -2.54
CA ALA A 36 7.62 -2.66 -1.33
C ALA A 36 8.72 -2.45 -0.28
N LEU A 37 9.64 -3.40 -0.13
CA LEU A 37 10.81 -3.25 0.74
C LEU A 37 11.70 -2.09 0.28
N LYS A 38 12.01 -2.00 -1.03
CA LYS A 38 12.78 -0.87 -1.58
C LYS A 38 12.09 0.47 -1.33
N LEU A 39 10.76 0.54 -1.46
CA LEU A 39 9.99 1.74 -1.16
C LEU A 39 10.06 2.10 0.33
N ARG A 40 9.96 1.11 1.21
CA ARG A 40 10.06 1.27 2.66
C ARG A 40 11.42 1.81 3.08
N ASP A 41 12.49 1.26 2.50
CA ASP A 41 13.85 1.68 2.80
C ASP A 41 14.16 3.08 2.27
N ALA A 42 13.49 3.48 1.18
CA ALA A 42 13.63 4.81 0.60
C ALA A 42 12.80 5.89 1.30
N LEU A 43 11.56 5.58 1.68
CA LEU A 43 10.63 6.57 2.19
C LEU A 43 10.30 6.28 3.67
N PRO A 44 10.74 7.12 4.61
CA PRO A 44 10.47 6.89 6.02
C PRO A 44 8.97 7.03 6.32
N GLY A 45 8.38 6.01 6.93
CA GLY A 45 6.97 5.97 7.28
C GLY A 45 6.61 4.78 8.16
N ASP A 46 5.34 4.70 8.55
CA ASP A 46 4.81 3.62 9.37
C ASP A 46 4.61 2.33 8.55
N TRP A 47 4.36 2.47 7.24
CA TRP A 47 4.23 1.36 6.29
C TRP A 47 3.29 0.25 6.78
N LEU A 48 2.06 0.62 7.09
CA LEU A 48 1.04 -0.32 7.55
C LEU A 48 0.71 -1.34 6.44
N LEU A 49 0.85 -2.64 6.72
CA LEU A 49 0.50 -3.71 5.78
C LEU A 49 -0.88 -4.28 6.12
N ILE A 50 -1.82 -4.14 5.19
CA ILE A 50 -3.14 -4.77 5.24
C ILE A 50 -3.14 -5.94 4.28
N SER A 51 -3.26 -7.15 4.81
CA SER A 51 -3.39 -8.36 4.01
C SER A 51 -4.52 -9.23 4.54
N PRO A 52 -5.24 -9.97 3.68
CA PRO A 52 -6.18 -10.98 4.12
C PRO A 52 -5.50 -12.24 4.70
N GLN A 53 -4.18 -12.42 4.53
CA GLN A 53 -3.44 -13.58 5.07
C GLN A 53 -2.56 -13.20 6.28
N PRO A 54 -2.65 -13.92 7.40
CA PRO A 54 -2.04 -13.53 8.69
C PRO A 54 -0.51 -13.68 8.80
N ASP A 55 0.20 -14.07 7.75
CA ASP A 55 1.60 -14.56 7.83
C ASP A 55 2.70 -13.47 7.73
N ALA A 56 2.44 -12.20 8.07
CA ALA A 56 3.47 -11.16 8.03
C ALA A 56 3.59 -10.37 9.35
N GLU A 57 4.83 -10.09 9.79
CA GLU A 57 5.08 -9.13 10.87
C GLU A 57 4.58 -7.72 10.46
N ASN A 58 3.96 -6.98 11.40
CA ASN A 58 3.20 -5.73 11.16
C ASN A 58 1.90 -5.86 10.33
N HIS A 59 1.28 -7.05 10.36
CA HIS A 59 -0.02 -7.31 9.76
C HIS A 59 -1.17 -6.67 10.55
N CYS A 60 -2.11 -6.05 9.83
CA CYS A 60 -3.44 -5.73 10.33
C CYS A 60 -4.49 -6.32 9.39
N SER A 61 -5.43 -7.09 9.93
CA SER A 61 -6.51 -7.65 9.13
C SER A 61 -7.43 -6.52 8.63
N PRO A 62 -8.10 -6.69 7.47
CA PRO A 62 -9.10 -5.74 6.99
C PRO A 62 -10.17 -5.40 8.03
N SER A 63 -10.55 -6.36 8.88
CA SER A 63 -11.50 -6.17 9.98
C SER A 63 -10.95 -5.37 11.17
N ALA A 64 -9.65 -5.49 11.46
CA ALA A 64 -8.99 -4.73 12.52
C ALA A 64 -8.76 -3.26 12.13
N LEU A 65 -8.93 -2.91 10.86
CA LEU A 65 -8.77 -1.53 10.39
C LEU A 65 -9.74 -0.55 11.07
N GLN A 66 -10.92 -1.02 11.50
CA GLN A 66 -11.87 -0.21 12.26
C GLN A 66 -11.29 0.25 13.61
N THR A 67 -10.36 -0.52 14.19
CA THR A 67 -9.69 -0.16 15.45
C THR A 67 -8.55 0.85 15.26
N LEU A 68 -8.13 1.08 14.00
CA LEU A 68 -7.10 2.05 13.63
C LEU A 68 -7.69 3.39 13.16
N LEU A 69 -9.03 3.50 13.12
CA LEU A 69 -9.74 4.75 12.81
C LEU A 69 -9.47 5.82 13.88
N GLY A 70 -9.19 7.05 13.43
CA GLY A 70 -8.76 8.16 14.30
C GLY A 70 -7.24 8.30 14.43
N ARG A 71 -6.48 7.38 13.84
CA ARG A 71 -5.03 7.50 13.68
C ARG A 71 -4.70 7.80 12.23
N GLU A 72 -3.64 8.57 12.02
CA GLU A 72 -3.12 8.85 10.69
C GLU A 72 -1.77 8.18 10.49
N PHE A 73 -1.62 7.47 9.38
CA PHE A 73 -0.41 6.71 9.04
C PHE A 73 0.33 7.35 7.87
N ARG A 74 1.66 7.18 7.86
CA ARG A 74 2.51 7.53 6.73
C ARG A 74 2.86 6.28 5.95
N HIS A 75 2.30 6.20 4.74
CA HIS A 75 2.44 5.08 3.80
C HIS A 75 1.75 3.80 4.28
N ALA A 76 1.17 3.05 3.34
CA ALA A 76 0.57 1.75 3.60
C ALA A 76 0.63 0.85 2.37
N VAL A 77 0.57 -0.45 2.62
CA VAL A 77 0.44 -1.50 1.61
C VAL A 77 -0.90 -2.19 1.80
N PHE A 78 -1.66 -2.34 0.73
CA PHE A 78 -2.87 -3.13 0.67
C PHE A 78 -2.64 -4.33 -0.26
N ASP A 79 -2.69 -5.52 0.30
CA ASP A 79 -2.52 -6.76 -0.43
C ASP A 79 -3.86 -7.26 -0.95
N ALA A 80 -4.10 -7.09 -2.25
CA ALA A 80 -5.31 -7.54 -2.93
C ALA A 80 -5.09 -8.77 -3.82
N ARG A 81 -3.97 -9.48 -3.68
CA ARG A 81 -3.61 -10.59 -4.57
C ARG A 81 -4.57 -11.78 -4.47
N HIS A 82 -5.17 -11.97 -3.29
CA HIS A 82 -6.09 -13.09 -3.00
C HIS A 82 -7.54 -12.65 -2.77
N GLY A 83 -7.83 -11.36 -2.86
CA GLY A 83 -9.16 -10.79 -2.63
C GLY A 83 -9.06 -9.30 -2.34
N PHE A 84 -10.07 -8.53 -2.74
CA PHE A 84 -10.11 -7.08 -2.54
C PHE A 84 -11.31 -6.69 -1.68
N ASP A 85 -11.04 -6.23 -0.46
CA ASP A 85 -12.05 -5.61 0.41
C ASP A 85 -12.09 -4.09 0.14
N ALA A 86 -13.13 -3.65 -0.58
CA ALA A 86 -13.30 -2.25 -0.93
C ALA A 86 -13.53 -1.34 0.29
N ALA A 87 -14.18 -1.84 1.34
CA ALA A 87 -14.44 -1.07 2.54
C ALA A 87 -13.13 -0.85 3.32
N ALA A 88 -12.33 -1.89 3.49
CA ALA A 88 -11.02 -1.78 4.12
C ALA A 88 -10.06 -0.91 3.30
N PHE A 89 -10.07 -1.01 1.97
CA PHE A 89 -9.28 -0.14 1.10
C PHE A 89 -9.68 1.33 1.25
N ALA A 90 -10.98 1.64 1.23
CA ALA A 90 -11.48 3.00 1.40
C ALA A 90 -11.10 3.57 2.77
N ALA A 91 -11.30 2.79 3.84
CA ALA A 91 -10.92 3.18 5.20
C ALA A 91 -9.41 3.41 5.33
N LEU A 92 -8.58 2.52 4.78
CA LEU A 92 -7.12 2.67 4.79
C LEU A 92 -6.69 3.92 4.04
N SER A 93 -7.27 4.16 2.87
CA SER A 93 -6.97 5.37 2.11
C SER A 93 -7.30 6.63 2.93
N GLY A 94 -8.37 6.60 3.73
CA GLY A 94 -8.83 7.68 4.59
C GLY A 94 -7.90 7.99 5.76
N THR A 95 -7.14 7.02 6.26
CA THR A 95 -6.20 7.20 7.37
C THR A 95 -4.82 7.67 6.93
N LEU A 96 -4.57 7.84 5.63
CA LEU A 96 -3.26 8.26 5.13
C LEU A 96 -3.05 9.77 5.16
N LYS A 97 -1.90 10.18 5.71
CA LYS A 97 -1.44 11.58 5.73
C LYS A 97 -1.16 12.11 4.31
N ALA A 98 -1.25 13.43 4.13
CA ALA A 98 -0.70 14.09 2.94
C ALA A 98 0.77 13.72 2.69
N GLY A 99 1.15 13.53 1.43
CA GLY A 99 2.46 13.00 1.06
C GLY A 99 2.58 11.48 1.14
N SER A 100 1.50 10.76 1.47
CA SER A 100 1.55 9.30 1.59
C SER A 100 1.31 8.57 0.28
N TRP A 101 2.01 7.45 0.14
CA TRP A 101 1.74 6.39 -0.82
C TRP A 101 0.81 5.34 -0.24
N LEU A 102 -0.22 4.99 -1.01
CA LEU A 102 -0.95 3.74 -0.85
C LEU A 102 -0.42 2.78 -1.90
N VAL A 103 0.23 1.69 -1.50
CA VAL A 103 0.72 0.67 -2.42
C VAL A 103 -0.30 -0.45 -2.50
N LEU A 104 -0.78 -0.78 -3.69
CA LEU A 104 -1.74 -1.86 -3.91
C LEU A 104 -1.04 -3.01 -4.62
N PHE A 105 -0.95 -4.17 -3.95
CA PHE A 105 -0.55 -5.40 -4.64
C PHE A 105 -1.76 -5.97 -5.36
N THR A 106 -1.61 -6.24 -6.64
CA THR A 106 -2.67 -6.84 -7.47
C THR A 106 -2.19 -8.18 -8.00
N PRO A 107 -3.11 -9.14 -8.25
CA PRO A 107 -2.74 -10.39 -8.88
C PRO A 107 -2.13 -10.12 -10.25
N CYS A 108 -1.24 -11.01 -10.70
CA CYS A 108 -0.72 -10.94 -12.06
C CYS A 108 -1.88 -10.99 -13.07
N MET A 109 -1.79 -10.18 -14.13
CA MET A 109 -2.90 -9.90 -15.05
C MET A 109 -3.48 -11.15 -15.75
N GLY A 110 -2.82 -12.30 -15.68
CA GLY A 110 -3.32 -13.58 -16.19
C GLY A 110 -4.40 -14.27 -15.33
N ARG A 111 -4.71 -13.76 -14.13
CA ARG A 111 -5.64 -14.40 -13.17
C ARG A 111 -6.93 -13.61 -12.92
N VAL A 112 -7.13 -12.48 -13.60
CA VAL A 112 -8.36 -11.69 -13.49
C VAL A 112 -9.44 -12.35 -14.37
N GLY A 113 -10.23 -13.24 -13.76
CA GLY A 113 -11.46 -13.76 -14.35
C GLY A 113 -11.43 -15.24 -14.73
N LYS A 114 -11.83 -16.10 -13.80
CA LYS A 114 -12.93 -17.01 -14.07
C LYS A 114 -13.91 -16.93 -12.90
N PRO A 115 -15.14 -16.43 -13.11
CA PRO A 115 -16.23 -16.75 -12.20
C PRO A 115 -16.47 -18.26 -12.33
N THR A 116 -16.34 -19.00 -11.22
CA THR A 116 -16.92 -20.34 -11.09
C THR A 116 -18.43 -20.26 -11.06
#